data_AF-A0A836U483-F1
#
_entry.id   AF-A0A836U483-F1
#
_cell.length_a   1.000
_cell.length_b   1.000
_cell.length_c   1.000
_cell.angle_alpha   90.00
_cell.angle_beta   90.00
_cell.angle_gamma   90.00
#
_symmetry.space_group_name_H-M   'P 1'
#
loop_
_entity.id
_entity.type
_entity.pdbx_description
1 polymer ?
#
loop_
_entity_poly.entity_id
_entity_poly.type
_entity_poly.pdbx_seq_one_letter_code
_entity_poly.pdbx_strand_id
1 'polypeptide(L)'
;MIVDTHIHLYDPFKPEGAPWPDPEDEIYQTTLPERCKEQAVPVGVDGAIVVECSDWVEDNQWVLDCAEKESFIFGLVGNLDIHDDDFRANLERFD
;
A
#
# COMPACT_ATOMS: atom_id res chain seq x y z
N MET A 1 -4.79 15.21 -15.74
CA MET A 1 -4.65 14.29 -14.60
C MET A 1 -4.22 12.94 -15.14
N ILE A 2 -3.00 12.53 -14.81
CA ILE A 2 -2.43 11.22 -15.09
C ILE A 2 -2.31 10.52 -13.75
N VAL A 3 -2.91 9.34 -13.63
CA VAL A 3 -2.90 8.55 -12.39
C VAL A 3 -2.24 7.22 -12.66
N ASP A 4 -1.26 6.85 -11.85
CA ASP A 4 -0.73 5.49 -11.82
C ASP A 4 -1.69 4.63 -10.98
N THR A 5 -2.42 3.73 -11.62
CA THR A 5 -3.46 2.96 -10.94
C THR A 5 -2.92 1.71 -10.24
N HIS A 6 -1.61 1.46 -10.29
CA HIS A 6 -1.02 0.25 -9.72
C HIS A 6 0.39 0.49 -9.19
N ILE A 7 0.48 0.83 -7.90
CA ILE A 7 1.74 0.79 -7.14
C ILE A 7 1.60 -0.09 -5.89
N HIS A 8 2.72 -0.47 -5.29
CA HIS A 8 2.76 -1.16 -4.01
C HIS A 8 3.57 -0.34 -3.00
N LEU A 9 3.11 -0.28 -1.76
CA LEU A 9 3.86 0.26 -0.62
C LEU A 9 4.15 -0.89 0.35
N TYR A 10 5.36 -0.93 0.89
CA TYR A 10 5.78 -1.96 1.83
C TYR A 10 7.02 -1.51 2.58
N ASP A 11 7.18 -2.00 3.79
CA ASP A 11 8.40 -1.81 4.57
C ASP A 11 8.78 -3.12 5.28
N PRO A 12 9.76 -3.88 4.76
CA PRO A 12 10.16 -5.16 5.34
C PRO A 12 10.87 -4.99 6.69
N PHE A 13 11.18 -3.75 7.10
CA PHE A 13 11.88 -3.43 8.34
C PHE A 13 10.98 -2.88 9.45
N LYS A 14 9.64 -2.90 9.28
CA LYS A 14 8.70 -2.58 10.36
C LYS A 14 8.97 -3.46 11.60
N PRO A 15 8.71 -3.00 12.83
CA PRO A 15 8.93 -3.79 14.04
C PRO A 15 8.27 -5.18 14.02
N GLU A 16 7.07 -5.27 13.44
CA GLU A 16 6.31 -6.49 13.21
C GLU A 16 6.78 -7.31 12.01
N GLY A 17 7.65 -6.75 11.16
CA GLY A 17 8.11 -7.31 9.90
C GLY A 17 7.11 -7.09 8.75
N ALA A 18 7.32 -7.83 7.66
CA ALA A 18 6.38 -7.95 6.57
C ALA A 18 6.41 -9.38 6.00
N PRO A 19 5.29 -9.92 5.49
CA PRO A 19 5.26 -11.24 4.87
C PRO A 19 5.90 -11.25 3.47
N TRP A 20 6.12 -10.08 2.87
CA TRP A 20 6.70 -9.86 1.55
C TRP A 20 7.30 -8.43 1.50
N PRO A 21 8.36 -8.16 0.72
CA PRO A 21 9.16 -9.09 -0.11
C PRO A 21 10.06 -10.02 0.71
N ASP A 22 10.58 -11.07 0.06
CA ASP A 22 11.55 -11.99 0.68
C ASP A 22 12.93 -11.33 0.81
N PRO A 23 13.73 -11.61 1.87
CA PRO A 23 15.06 -11.02 2.05
C PRO A 23 16.06 -11.22 0.90
N GLU A 24 15.83 -12.21 0.04
CA GLU A 24 16.66 -12.50 -1.12
C GLU A 24 16.21 -11.75 -2.38
N ASP A 25 15.04 -11.09 -2.35
CA ASP A 25 14.51 -10.34 -3.48
C ASP A 25 15.32 -9.05 -3.72
N GLU A 26 15.56 -8.71 -5.00
CA GLU A 26 16.23 -7.45 -5.38
C GLU A 26 15.45 -6.21 -4.91
N ILE A 27 14.16 -6.38 -4.64
CA ILE A 27 13.24 -5.34 -4.18
C ILE A 27 13.11 -5.30 -2.65
N TYR A 28 13.90 -6.07 -1.89
CA TYR A 28 13.88 -6.08 -0.42
C TYR A 28 14.40 -4.76 0.18
N GLN A 29 13.54 -3.75 0.15
CA GLN A 29 13.82 -2.40 0.62
C GLN A 29 12.51 -1.69 0.98
N THR A 30 12.57 -0.65 1.79
CA THR A 30 11.40 0.18 2.12
C THR A 30 10.90 0.94 0.90
N THR A 31 9.60 0.83 0.62
CA THR A 31 8.88 1.52 -0.46
C THR A 31 7.73 2.33 0.13
N LEU A 32 7.97 3.63 0.31
CA LEU A 32 7.03 4.60 0.86
C LEU A 32 6.59 5.61 -0.23
N PRO A 33 5.53 6.40 0.00
CA PRO A 33 5.02 7.32 -1.00
C PRO A 33 6.07 8.29 -1.59
N GLU A 34 7.04 8.73 -0.79
CA GLU A 34 8.10 9.62 -1.27
C GLU A 34 8.96 8.97 -2.36
N ARG A 35 9.30 7.68 -2.21
CA ARG A 35 10.03 6.92 -3.24
C ARG A 35 9.23 6.80 -4.54
N CYS A 36 7.91 6.61 -4.44
CA CYS A 36 7.04 6.58 -5.61
C CYS A 36 7.02 7.95 -6.31
N LYS A 37 6.90 9.03 -5.55
CA LYS A 37 6.87 10.41 -6.09
C LYS A 37 8.16 10.79 -6.80
N GLU A 38 9.31 10.41 -6.26
CA GLU A 38 10.63 10.66 -6.87
C GLU A 38 10.70 10.14 -8.31
N GLN A 39 10.02 9.03 -8.63
CA GLN A 39 9.98 8.45 -9.96
C GLN A 39 8.81 8.97 -10.82
N ALA A 40 7.63 9.11 -10.21
CA ALA A 40 6.38 9.36 -10.92
C ALA A 40 6.16 10.84 -11.28
N VAL A 41 6.49 11.76 -10.37
CA VAL A 41 6.27 13.21 -10.59
C VAL A 41 7.08 13.77 -11.77
N PRO A 42 8.37 13.43 -11.96
CA PRO A 42 9.15 13.95 -13.09
C PRO A 42 8.62 13.56 -14.48
N VAL A 43 7.86 12.46 -14.56
CA VAL A 43 7.25 11.99 -15.82
C VAL A 43 5.78 12.42 -15.98
N GLY A 44 5.29 13.27 -15.06
CA GLY A 44 3.98 13.90 -15.16
C GLY A 44 2.82 13.13 -14.53
N VAL A 45 3.08 12.16 -13.65
CA VAL A 45 2.03 11.50 -12.86
C VAL A 45 1.57 12.43 -11.73
N ASP A 46 0.26 12.64 -11.62
CA ASP A 46 -0.37 13.56 -10.67
C ASP A 46 -0.76 12.86 -9.35
N GLY A 47 -0.86 11.53 -9.33
CA GLY A 47 -1.20 10.73 -8.15
C GLY A 47 -1.17 9.22 -8.44
N ALA A 48 -1.28 8.41 -7.40
CA ALA A 48 -1.23 6.97 -7.50
C ALA A 48 -2.30 6.24 -6.66
N ILE A 49 -2.68 5.04 -7.09
CA ILE A 49 -3.51 4.09 -6.33
C ILE A 49 -2.63 2.94 -5.86
N VAL A 50 -2.65 2.69 -4.56
CA VAL A 50 -1.91 1.56 -3.97
C VAL A 50 -2.76 0.30 -4.09
N VAL A 51 -2.14 -0.81 -4.48
CA VAL A 51 -2.72 -2.15 -4.40
C VAL A 51 -2.01 -2.86 -3.26
N GLU A 52 -2.76 -3.36 -2.28
CA GLU A 52 -2.18 -4.06 -1.13
C GLU A 52 -1.40 -5.30 -1.59
N CYS A 53 -0.20 -5.49 -1.04
CA CYS A 53 0.73 -6.56 -1.43
C CYS A 53 0.93 -7.63 -0.36
N SER A 54 0.32 -7.46 0.82
CA SER A 54 0.31 -8.44 1.90
C SER A 54 -1.08 -9.04 2.10
N ASP A 55 -1.15 -10.18 2.78
CA ASP A 55 -2.40 -10.76 3.28
C ASP A 55 -2.74 -10.28 4.71
N TRP A 56 -2.00 -9.31 5.26
CA TRP A 56 -2.20 -8.83 6.62
C TRP A 56 -3.31 -7.77 6.64
N VAL A 57 -4.38 -8.04 7.40
CA VAL A 57 -5.52 -7.12 7.52
C VAL A 57 -5.07 -5.71 7.96
N GLU A 58 -4.11 -5.62 8.88
CA GLU A 58 -3.60 -4.34 9.39
C GLU A 58 -2.75 -3.56 8.38
N ASP A 59 -2.23 -4.20 7.33
CA ASP A 59 -1.50 -3.47 6.28
C ASP A 59 -2.43 -2.58 5.44
N ASN A 60 -3.73 -2.95 5.32
CA ASN A 60 -4.74 -2.04 4.78
C ASN A 60 -4.79 -0.73 5.58
N GLN A 61 -4.84 -0.80 6.91
CA GLN A 61 -4.84 0.40 7.77
C GLN A 61 -3.54 1.18 7.62
N TRP A 62 -2.40 0.48 7.55
CA TRP A 62 -1.10 1.12 7.39
C TRP A 62 -1.01 1.93 6.08
N VAL A 63 -1.56 1.40 4.97
CA VAL A 63 -1.65 2.17 3.71
C VAL A 63 -2.65 3.31 3.80
N LEU A 64 -3.80 3.14 4.45
CA LEU A 64 -4.75 4.23 4.69
C LEU A 64 -4.11 5.37 5.50
N ASP A 65 -3.32 5.05 6.53
CA ASP A 65 -2.56 6.03 7.33
C ASP A 65 -1.48 6.75 6.51
N CYS A 66 -0.91 6.07 5.50
CA CYS A 66 0.00 6.69 4.54
C CYS A 66 -0.76 7.64 3.61
N ALA A 67 -1.94 7.24 3.12
CA ALA A 67 -2.78 8.06 2.25
C ALA A 67 -3.34 9.30 2.97
N GLU A 68 -3.64 9.21 4.26
CA GLU A 68 -4.07 10.36 5.06
C GLU A 68 -2.98 11.45 5.11
N LYS A 69 -1.70 11.04 5.13
CA LYS A 69 -0.56 11.95 5.27
C LYS A 69 0.00 12.44 3.93
N GLU A 70 -0.22 11.70 2.85
CA GLU A 70 0.34 11.99 1.54
C GLU A 70 -0.75 12.10 0.47
N SER A 71 -1.01 13.32 0.02
CA SER A 71 -2.05 13.61 -0.98
C SER A 71 -1.74 13.05 -2.37
N PHE A 72 -0.50 12.62 -2.64
CA PHE A 72 -0.18 11.88 -3.85
C PHE A 72 -0.84 10.49 -3.94
N ILE A 73 -1.26 9.91 -2.80
CA ILE A 73 -1.98 8.64 -2.78
C ILE A 73 -3.48 8.91 -2.85
N PHE A 74 -4.08 8.60 -4.00
CA PHE A 74 -5.50 8.87 -4.27
C PHE A 74 -6.43 7.77 -3.75
N GLY A 75 -5.90 6.61 -3.39
CA GLY A 75 -6.69 5.51 -2.87
C GLY A 75 -5.93 4.21 -2.69
N LEU A 76 -6.64 3.24 -2.15
CA LEU A 76 -6.18 1.88 -1.86
C LEU A 76 -7.15 0.86 -2.47
N VAL A 77 -6.60 -0.14 -3.16
CA VAL A 77 -7.25 -1.43 -3.40
C VAL A 77 -6.81 -2.37 -2.28
N GLY A 78 -7.67 -2.52 -1.26
CA GLY A 78 -7.37 -3.31 -0.07
C GLY A 78 -7.40 -4.82 -0.34
N ASN A 79 -6.79 -5.58 0.57
CA ASN A 79 -6.80 -7.05 0.57
C ASN A 79 -7.51 -7.57 1.82
N LEU A 80 -8.66 -8.22 1.61
CA LEU A 80 -9.44 -8.91 2.63
C LEU A 80 -9.87 -10.27 2.07
N ASP A 81 -9.73 -11.33 2.86
CA ASP A 81 -10.26 -12.64 2.50
C ASP A 81 -11.79 -12.64 2.62
N ILE A 82 -12.48 -12.83 1.49
CA ILE A 82 -13.94 -12.89 1.39
C ILE A 82 -14.55 -14.12 2.08
N HIS A 83 -13.73 -15.10 2.44
CA HIS A 83 -14.13 -16.32 3.12
C HIS A 83 -13.91 -16.26 4.63
N ASP A 84 -13.26 -15.22 5.13
CA ASP A 84 -13.06 -15.02 6.57
C ASP A 84 -14.37 -14.58 7.25
N ASP A 85 -14.66 -15.14 8.43
CA ASP A 85 -15.84 -14.79 9.22
C ASP A 85 -15.86 -13.29 9.60
N ASP A 86 -14.68 -12.66 9.71
CA ASP A 86 -14.50 -11.25 10.04
C ASP A 86 -14.53 -10.34 8.79
N PHE A 87 -14.70 -10.87 7.56
CA PHE A 87 -14.69 -10.07 6.32
C PHE A 87 -15.57 -8.83 6.40
N ARG A 88 -16.82 -9.00 6.85
CA ARG A 88 -17.79 -7.89 6.94
C ARG A 88 -17.35 -6.83 7.95
N ALA A 89 -16.84 -7.26 9.10
CA ALA A 89 -16.38 -6.35 10.14
C ALA A 89 -15.14 -5.57 9.68
N ASN A 90 -14.22 -6.23 8.98
CA ASN A 90 -13.04 -5.58 8.41
C ASN A 90 -13.39 -4.63 7.26
N LEU A 91 -14.36 -4.97 6.40
CA LEU A 91 -14.84 -4.06 5.37
C LEU A 91 -15.46 -2.80 5.99
N GLU A 92 -16.35 -2.95 6.98
CA GLU A 92 -16.97 -1.82 7.69
C GLU A 92 -15.95 -0.96 8.47
N ARG A 93 -14.81 -1.54 8.86
CA ARG A 93 -13.72 -0.82 9.53
C ARG A 93 -12.98 0.14 8.58
N PHE A 94 -12.89 -0.22 7.30
CA PHE A 94 -12.09 0.50 6.30
C PHE A 94 -12.91 1.35 5.31
N ASP A 95 -14.25 1.27 5.37
CA ASP A 95 -15.20 2.16 4.67
C ASP A 95 -15.23 3.59 5.27
#